data_AF-A0A434EPS5-F1
#
_entry.id   AF-A0A434EPS5-F1
#
_cell.length_a   1.000
_cell.length_b   1.000
_cell.length_c   1.000
_cell.angle_alpha   90.00
_cell.angle_beta   90.00
_cell.angle_gamma   90.00
#
_symmetry.space_group_name_H-M   'P 1'
#
loop_
_entity.id
_entity.type
_entity.pdbx_description
1 polymer ?
#
loop_
_entity_poly.entity_id
_entity_poly.type
_entity_poly.pdbx_seq_one_letter_code
_entity_poly.pdbx_strand_id
1 'polypeptide(L)'
;MKDRGLRVTIDQKSIVLSELAAGLPLTLKQQRSHAEASLRYLWSIQGIEGLSFKGSDILRAFAVLPEGADEAFKYVPDDAIEYLRSGSILVSSLERYRRIENPEARDQYEGFGFVAFNDESSSTTLGLEGGYSNYVLCLGSRAPKSELRLMGSRFGTNLVKISGLNEFCRKLSALLGAEDFRIADVHYSDHKMLCLEHPAASEIRAVLKENSYGALNDELLLKVAEKFFPLLRDTADAVTTFCKPRRFGLERERRISFAMPRDVIDPTAIVKSKDLLSHLTFVA
;
A
#
# COMPACT_ATOMS: atom_id res chain seq x y z
N MET A 1 -1.29 3.19 22.22
CA MET A 1 -1.74 4.50 21.71
C MET A 1 -3.20 4.34 21.35
N LYS A 2 -4.11 5.11 21.94
CA LYS A 2 -5.53 5.15 21.52
C LYS A 2 -5.59 5.62 20.06
N ASP A 3 -6.43 4.98 19.26
CA ASP A 3 -6.50 5.13 17.80
C ASP A 3 -6.58 6.61 17.38
N ARG A 4 -5.64 7.06 16.56
CA ARG A 4 -5.60 8.43 16.01
C ARG A 4 -6.50 8.55 14.77
N GLY A 5 -7.65 7.89 14.79
CA GLY A 5 -8.60 7.81 13.69
C GLY A 5 -9.77 6.86 14.00
N LEU A 6 -10.81 6.90 13.17
CA LEU A 6 -11.97 6.02 13.24
C LEU A 6 -11.70 4.76 12.42
N ARG A 7 -11.57 3.60 13.09
CA ARG A 7 -11.60 2.30 12.41
C ARG A 7 -13.05 1.94 12.08
N VAL A 8 -13.32 1.67 10.82
CA VAL A 8 -14.63 1.20 10.35
C VAL A 8 -14.46 -0.17 9.72
N THR A 9 -15.29 -1.12 10.16
CA THR A 9 -15.28 -2.50 9.67
C THR A 9 -16.65 -2.84 9.08
N ILE A 10 -16.66 -3.17 7.79
CA ILE A 10 -17.86 -3.62 7.07
C ILE A 10 -17.50 -4.91 6.34
N ASP A 11 -18.37 -5.91 6.43
CA ASP A 11 -18.16 -7.25 5.86
C ASP A 11 -16.80 -7.86 6.24
N GLN A 12 -16.40 -7.70 7.51
CA GLN A 12 -15.13 -8.19 8.08
C GLN A 12 -13.85 -7.57 7.47
N LYS A 13 -13.97 -6.50 6.68
CA LYS A 13 -12.84 -5.74 6.13
C LYS A 13 -12.78 -4.39 6.81
N SER A 14 -11.58 -3.90 7.13
CA SER A 14 -11.41 -2.61 7.81
C SER A 14 -10.70 -1.55 6.96
N ILE A 15 -11.02 -0.30 7.25
CA ILE A 15 -10.19 0.88 6.97
C ILE A 15 -10.08 1.73 8.23
N VAL A 16 -9.07 2.59 8.30
CA VAL A 16 -8.99 3.63 9.34
C VAL A 16 -9.02 4.99 8.67
N LEU A 17 -9.96 5.84 9.07
CA LEU A 17 -10.01 7.25 8.66
C LEU A 17 -9.38 8.11 9.74
N SER A 18 -8.30 8.80 9.42
CA SER A 18 -7.56 9.65 10.37
C SER A 18 -7.79 11.14 10.15
N GLU A 19 -8.04 11.54 8.90
CA GLU A 19 -8.20 12.93 8.50
C GLU A 19 -9.27 13.06 7.42
N LEU A 20 -10.03 14.15 7.45
CA LEU A 20 -11.01 14.50 6.42
C LEU A 20 -11.04 16.02 6.26
N ALA A 21 -10.86 16.49 5.02
CA ALA A 21 -11.06 17.88 4.65
C ALA A 21 -11.91 17.91 3.39
N ALA A 22 -13.00 18.67 3.38
CA ALA A 22 -13.85 18.84 2.21
C ALA A 22 -14.26 20.29 2.03
N GLY A 23 -14.27 20.78 0.80
CA GLY A 23 -14.52 22.20 0.54
C GLY A 23 -14.60 22.53 -0.94
N LEU A 24 -14.26 23.78 -1.27
CA LEU A 24 -14.14 24.22 -2.66
C LEU A 24 -13.03 23.42 -3.39
N PRO A 25 -13.05 23.37 -4.73
CA PRO A 25 -12.00 22.72 -5.50
C PRO A 25 -10.62 23.23 -5.08
N LEU A 26 -9.72 22.30 -4.77
CA LEU A 26 -8.34 22.59 -4.42
C LEU A 26 -7.45 22.33 -5.63
N THR A 27 -6.48 23.21 -5.86
CA THR A 27 -5.39 22.92 -6.79
C THR A 27 -4.54 21.77 -6.25
N LEU A 28 -3.86 21.04 -7.15
CA LEU A 28 -2.91 20.00 -6.75
C LEU A 28 -1.82 20.52 -5.79
N LYS A 29 -1.40 21.78 -5.94
CA LYS A 29 -0.43 22.39 -5.03
C LYS A 29 -0.99 22.50 -3.61
N GLN A 30 -2.25 22.89 -3.46
CA GLN A 30 -2.92 22.98 -2.15
C GLN A 30 -3.11 21.59 -1.52
N GLN A 31 -3.51 20.61 -2.31
CA GLN A 31 -3.63 19.21 -1.88
C GLN A 31 -2.29 18.64 -1.37
N ARG A 32 -1.20 18.86 -2.11
CA ARG A 32 0.16 18.51 -1.66
C ARG A 32 0.52 19.20 -0.35
N SER A 33 0.26 20.51 -0.28
CA SER A 33 0.59 21.30 0.92
C SER A 33 -0.16 20.79 2.15
N HIS A 34 -1.41 20.35 1.98
CA HIS A 34 -2.19 19.73 3.04
C HIS A 34 -1.58 18.39 3.49
N ALA A 35 -1.34 17.46 2.56
CA ALA A 35 -0.72 16.16 2.88
C ALA A 35 0.67 16.33 3.51
N GLU A 36 1.49 17.26 3.00
CA GLU A 36 2.79 17.61 3.57
C GLU A 36 2.66 18.13 5.01
N ALA A 37 1.72 19.04 5.27
CA ALA A 37 1.51 19.57 6.62
C ALA A 37 1.10 18.46 7.60
N SER A 38 0.18 17.59 7.20
CA SER A 38 -0.26 16.43 8.00
C SER A 38 0.90 15.45 8.26
N LEU A 39 1.67 15.08 7.25
CA LEU A 39 2.84 14.20 7.41
C LEU A 39 3.90 14.82 8.31
N ARG A 40 4.23 16.11 8.12
CA ARG A 40 5.18 16.82 8.99
C ARG A 40 4.72 16.80 10.44
N TYR A 41 3.43 17.03 10.69
CA TYR A 41 2.87 16.95 12.03
C TYR A 41 3.02 15.53 12.61
N LEU A 42 2.54 14.50 11.89
CA LEU A 42 2.58 13.10 12.33
C LEU A 42 4.00 12.58 12.58
N TRP A 43 4.97 13.07 11.82
CA TRP A 43 6.37 12.65 11.95
C TRP A 43 7.10 13.42 13.04
N SER A 44 6.77 14.71 13.22
CA SER A 44 7.34 15.53 14.30
C SER A 44 6.98 14.99 15.69
N ILE A 45 5.74 14.55 15.90
CA ILE A 45 5.29 13.94 17.16
C ILE A 45 5.92 12.55 17.41
N GLN A 46 6.60 11.98 16.41
CA GLN A 46 7.37 10.74 16.52
C GLN A 46 8.89 11.00 16.56
N GLY A 47 9.33 12.26 16.54
CA GLY A 47 10.75 12.62 16.55
C GLY A 47 11.49 12.34 15.24
N ILE A 48 10.77 12.26 14.10
CA ILE A 48 11.40 12.09 12.79
C ILE A 48 11.65 13.48 12.18
N GLU A 49 12.93 13.80 11.93
CA GLU A 49 13.37 15.08 11.37
C GLU A 49 13.75 14.99 9.88
N GLY A 50 13.91 16.14 9.21
CA GLY A 50 14.60 16.23 7.92
C GLY A 50 13.78 15.91 6.66
N LEU A 51 12.46 16.11 6.69
CA LEU A 51 11.60 15.72 5.57
C LEU A 51 11.71 16.64 4.37
N SER A 52 12.12 16.01 3.27
CA SER A 52 12.15 16.62 1.95
C SER A 52 11.07 15.98 1.08
N PHE A 53 10.05 16.76 0.75
CA PHE A 53 9.01 16.42 -0.24
C PHE A 53 9.40 16.88 -1.66
N LYS A 54 10.68 17.16 -1.89
CA LYS A 54 11.16 17.66 -3.18
C LYS A 54 10.99 16.59 -4.27
N GLY A 55 10.25 16.96 -5.32
CA GLY A 55 10.02 16.15 -6.50
C GLY A 55 9.05 14.98 -6.29
N SER A 56 8.34 14.92 -5.17
CA SER A 56 7.35 13.87 -4.92
C SER A 56 6.15 14.04 -5.88
N ASP A 57 5.76 12.95 -6.53
CA ASP A 57 4.64 12.91 -7.46
C ASP A 57 3.31 12.59 -6.77
N ILE A 58 2.20 12.77 -7.47
CA ILE A 58 0.87 12.34 -7.03
C ILE A 58 0.40 11.28 -8.01
N LEU A 59 -0.15 10.18 -7.50
CA LEU A 59 -0.83 9.20 -8.35
C LEU A 59 -2.16 9.77 -8.83
N ARG A 60 -2.42 9.67 -10.13
CA ARG A 60 -3.71 10.09 -10.73
C ARG A 60 -4.59 8.91 -11.14
N ALA A 61 -4.06 7.71 -10.99
CA ALA A 61 -4.71 6.47 -11.35
C ALA A 61 -4.14 5.35 -10.49
N PHE A 62 -4.87 4.25 -10.44
CA PHE A 62 -4.37 3.00 -9.89
C PHE A 62 -3.11 2.56 -10.65
N ALA A 63 -2.11 2.06 -9.93
CA ALA A 63 -0.90 1.53 -10.57
C ALA A 63 -1.29 0.31 -11.42
N VAL A 64 -0.96 0.37 -12.72
CA VAL A 64 -1.16 -0.74 -13.66
C VAL A 64 0.21 -1.34 -13.96
N LEU A 65 0.27 -2.67 -13.98
CA LEU A 65 1.47 -3.38 -14.38
C LEU A 65 1.83 -3.04 -15.85
N PRO A 66 3.11 -2.76 -16.16
CA PRO A 66 3.51 -2.56 -17.56
C PRO A 66 3.20 -3.78 -18.42
N GLU A 67 2.87 -3.56 -19.69
CA GLU A 67 2.65 -4.64 -20.65
C GLU A 67 3.91 -5.53 -20.76
N GLY A 68 3.72 -6.86 -20.78
CA GLY A 68 4.81 -7.84 -20.88
C GLY A 68 5.61 -8.09 -19.59
N ALA A 69 5.21 -7.50 -18.46
CA ALA A 69 5.88 -7.65 -17.17
C ALA A 69 5.53 -8.98 -16.46
N ASP A 70 5.86 -10.11 -17.06
CA ASP A 70 5.52 -11.45 -16.55
C ASP A 70 6.65 -12.13 -15.75
N GLU A 71 7.63 -11.33 -15.31
CA GLU A 71 8.75 -11.78 -14.48
C GLU A 71 8.91 -10.89 -13.25
N ALA A 72 9.46 -11.44 -12.17
CA ALA A 72 9.81 -10.68 -10.98
C ALA A 72 10.98 -11.33 -10.24
N PHE A 73 11.62 -10.60 -9.34
CA PHE A 73 12.85 -11.03 -8.70
C PHE A 73 12.74 -10.91 -7.18
N LYS A 74 13.35 -11.83 -6.43
CA LYS A 74 13.40 -11.77 -4.97
C LYS A 74 14.81 -12.02 -4.48
N TYR A 75 15.31 -11.10 -3.70
CA TYR A 75 16.50 -11.32 -2.89
C TYR A 75 16.11 -12.04 -1.61
N VAL A 76 16.88 -13.07 -1.25
CA VAL A 76 16.66 -13.84 -0.03
C VAL A 76 17.99 -14.16 0.67
N PRO A 77 17.99 -14.24 2.01
CA PRO A 77 19.13 -14.71 2.78
C PRO A 77 19.39 -16.20 2.53
N ASP A 78 20.60 -16.67 2.85
CA ASP A 78 21.04 -18.05 2.61
C ASP A 78 20.13 -19.08 3.29
N ASP A 79 19.67 -18.79 4.51
CA ASP A 79 18.79 -19.67 5.29
C ASP A 79 17.38 -19.80 4.69
N ALA A 80 16.92 -18.81 3.92
CA ALA A 80 15.61 -18.82 3.26
C ALA A 80 15.60 -19.62 1.94
N ILE A 81 16.76 -19.90 1.33
CA ILE A 81 16.84 -20.63 0.05
C ILE A 81 16.26 -22.03 0.17
N GLU A 82 16.58 -22.76 1.23
CA GLU A 82 16.08 -24.13 1.41
C GLU A 82 14.55 -24.18 1.61
N TYR A 83 13.98 -23.18 2.28
CA TYR A 83 12.53 -23.03 2.36
C TYR A 83 11.91 -22.82 0.98
N LEU A 84 12.47 -21.93 0.16
CA LEU A 84 11.99 -21.73 -1.21
C LEU A 84 12.13 -23.00 -2.05
N ARG A 85 13.26 -23.72 -1.97
CA ARG A 85 13.51 -24.99 -2.68
C ARG A 85 12.54 -26.09 -2.27
N SER A 86 12.01 -26.05 -1.05
CA SER A 86 10.97 -26.97 -0.58
C SER A 86 9.56 -26.64 -1.13
N GLY A 87 9.40 -25.50 -1.81
CA GLY A 87 8.11 -24.98 -2.28
C GLY A 87 7.37 -24.15 -1.23
N SER A 88 8.08 -23.63 -0.22
CA SER A 88 7.48 -22.78 0.82
C SER A 88 7.58 -21.31 0.45
N ILE A 89 6.44 -20.65 0.20
CA ILE A 89 6.35 -19.22 -0.10
C ILE A 89 5.73 -18.49 1.09
N LEU A 90 6.45 -17.51 1.62
CA LEU A 90 5.97 -16.63 2.67
C LEU A 90 5.39 -15.35 2.06
N VAL A 91 4.14 -15.06 2.40
CA VAL A 91 3.49 -13.76 2.17
C VAL A 91 3.25 -13.07 3.51
N SER A 92 3.12 -11.75 3.54
CA SER A 92 3.03 -10.99 4.79
C SER A 92 2.04 -9.84 4.70
N SER A 93 1.37 -9.52 5.80
CA SER A 93 0.49 -8.35 5.86
C SER A 93 1.29 -7.05 5.82
N LEU A 94 0.65 -5.92 5.48
CA LEU A 94 1.28 -4.60 5.58
C LEU A 94 1.76 -4.30 7.01
N GLU A 95 1.07 -4.80 8.03
CA GLU A 95 1.48 -4.62 9.43
C GLU A 95 2.88 -5.20 9.69
N ARG A 96 3.21 -6.36 9.13
CA ARG A 96 4.54 -6.93 9.30
C ARG A 96 5.62 -6.01 8.73
N TYR A 97 5.39 -5.43 7.55
CA TYR A 97 6.34 -4.54 6.90
C TYR A 97 6.62 -3.27 7.72
N ARG A 98 5.67 -2.82 8.57
CA ARG A 98 5.89 -1.74 9.55
C ARG A 98 6.91 -2.12 10.64
N ARG A 99 7.13 -3.42 10.87
CA ARG A 99 7.86 -3.96 12.02
C ARG A 99 9.09 -4.78 11.66
N ILE A 100 9.49 -4.82 10.38
CA ILE A 100 10.69 -5.53 9.94
C ILE A 100 11.91 -5.07 10.73
N GLU A 101 12.77 -6.02 11.08
CA GLU A 101 13.91 -5.85 11.96
C GLU A 101 14.95 -4.91 11.33
N ASN A 102 15.18 -5.02 10.02
CA ASN A 102 16.09 -4.16 9.27
C ASN A 102 15.52 -2.73 9.13
N PRO A 103 16.08 -1.72 9.81
CA PRO A 103 15.58 -0.35 9.76
C PRO A 103 15.66 0.29 8.37
N GLU A 104 16.59 -0.16 7.51
CA GLU A 104 16.75 0.37 6.15
C GLU A 104 15.64 -0.10 5.19
N ALA A 105 14.99 -1.22 5.50
CA ALA A 105 13.88 -1.78 4.73
C ALA A 105 12.51 -1.49 5.35
N ARG A 106 12.49 -0.91 6.57
CA ARG A 106 11.26 -0.66 7.34
C ARG A 106 10.59 0.66 6.94
N ASP A 107 9.38 0.58 6.40
CA ASP A 107 8.47 1.72 6.32
C ASP A 107 7.53 1.71 7.54
N GLN A 108 7.80 2.56 8.53
CA GLN A 108 6.96 2.67 9.73
C GLN A 108 5.54 3.16 9.43
N TYR A 109 5.32 3.77 8.26
CA TYR A 109 4.03 4.23 7.76
C TYR A 109 3.55 3.40 6.57
N GLU A 110 4.06 2.18 6.42
CA GLU A 110 3.49 1.22 5.49
C GLU A 110 1.98 1.11 5.78
N GLY A 111 1.11 1.06 4.79
CA GLY A 111 -0.32 0.97 5.06
C GLY A 111 -1.02 2.32 5.33
N PHE A 112 -0.31 3.45 5.36
CA PHE A 112 -0.89 4.81 5.45
C PHE A 112 -0.69 5.61 4.15
N GLY A 113 -1.67 6.43 3.77
CA GLY A 113 -1.60 7.34 2.64
C GLY A 113 -2.77 8.32 2.57
N PHE A 114 -2.75 9.18 1.56
CA PHE A 114 -3.81 10.17 1.33
C PHE A 114 -4.57 9.83 0.05
N VAL A 115 -5.88 10.07 0.07
CA VAL A 115 -6.73 10.03 -1.11
C VAL A 115 -7.43 11.36 -1.25
N ALA A 116 -7.44 11.94 -2.44
CA ALA A 116 -8.26 13.08 -2.77
C ALA A 116 -9.24 12.76 -3.90
N PHE A 117 -10.50 13.11 -3.67
CA PHE A 117 -11.55 13.12 -4.69
C PHE A 117 -11.80 14.55 -5.13
N ASN A 118 -11.88 14.77 -6.43
CA ASN A 118 -12.18 16.07 -7.02
C ASN A 118 -13.40 15.97 -7.95
N ASP A 119 -14.20 17.02 -7.99
CA ASP A 119 -15.13 17.29 -9.08
C ASP A 119 -15.13 18.79 -9.39
N GLU A 120 -15.99 19.23 -10.31
CA GLU A 120 -16.06 20.63 -10.75
C GLU A 120 -16.36 21.62 -9.60
N SER A 121 -16.98 21.14 -8.52
CA SER A 121 -17.58 21.96 -7.47
C SER A 121 -16.96 21.75 -6.08
N SER A 122 -16.17 20.69 -5.91
CA SER A 122 -15.72 20.21 -4.62
C SER A 122 -14.38 19.51 -4.69
N SER A 123 -13.64 19.57 -3.58
CA SER A 123 -12.51 18.69 -3.32
C SER A 123 -12.62 18.12 -1.92
N THR A 124 -12.34 16.82 -1.80
CA THR A 124 -12.32 16.08 -0.54
C THR A 124 -10.99 15.37 -0.43
N THR A 125 -10.24 15.59 0.65
CA THR A 125 -8.99 14.87 0.97
C THR A 125 -9.17 14.08 2.25
N LEU A 126 -8.69 12.84 2.24
CA LEU A 126 -8.78 11.89 3.33
C LEU A 126 -7.40 11.32 3.66
N GLY A 127 -7.06 11.25 4.95
CA GLY A 127 -5.94 10.45 5.45
C GLY A 127 -6.44 9.06 5.86
N LEU A 128 -5.92 8.01 5.23
CA LEU A 128 -6.45 6.66 5.36
C LEU A 128 -5.35 5.65 5.70
N GLU A 129 -5.70 4.67 6.54
CA GLU A 129 -4.98 3.39 6.58
C GLU A 129 -5.83 2.27 5.97
N GLY A 130 -5.16 1.38 5.24
CA GLY A 130 -5.79 0.29 4.49
C GLY A 130 -4.87 -0.92 4.36
N GLY A 131 -5.26 -1.88 3.53
CA GLY A 131 -4.53 -3.12 3.30
C GLY A 131 -4.69 -4.17 4.39
N TYR A 132 -5.61 -3.98 5.34
CA TYR A 132 -5.86 -4.92 6.45
C TYR A 132 -6.34 -6.29 5.98
N SER A 133 -7.12 -6.34 4.90
CA SER A 133 -7.59 -7.58 4.27
C SER A 133 -6.66 -8.07 3.16
N ASN A 134 -5.37 -7.75 3.20
CA ASN A 134 -4.43 -8.14 2.16
C ASN A 134 -3.18 -8.83 2.72
N TYR A 135 -2.79 -9.94 2.10
CA TYR A 135 -1.40 -10.39 2.13
C TYR A 135 -0.62 -9.78 0.98
N VAL A 136 0.64 -9.48 1.21
CA VAL A 136 1.52 -8.80 0.25
C VAL A 136 2.82 -9.58 0.06
N LEU A 137 3.21 -9.72 -1.21
CA LEU A 137 4.50 -10.24 -1.64
C LEU A 137 5.28 -9.14 -2.36
N CYS A 138 6.39 -8.71 -1.75
CA CYS A 138 7.28 -7.68 -2.28
C CYS A 138 8.41 -8.32 -3.11
N LEU A 139 8.48 -8.00 -4.39
CA LEU A 139 9.47 -8.47 -5.36
C LEU A 139 10.17 -7.26 -6.02
N GLY A 140 11.22 -7.46 -6.80
CA GLY A 140 11.80 -6.47 -7.69
C GLY A 140 11.27 -6.64 -9.11
N SER A 141 11.00 -5.52 -9.80
CA SER A 141 10.50 -5.52 -11.19
C SER A 141 11.53 -5.95 -12.24
N ARG A 142 12.82 -5.96 -11.88
CA ARG A 142 13.93 -6.39 -12.75
C ARG A 142 15.10 -6.88 -11.91
N ALA A 143 15.94 -7.73 -12.50
CA ALA A 143 17.25 -8.06 -11.94
C ALA A 143 18.08 -6.77 -11.82
N PRO A 144 18.42 -6.31 -10.61
CA PRO A 144 19.28 -5.15 -10.47
C PRO A 144 20.70 -5.55 -10.88
N LYS A 145 21.25 -4.92 -11.92
CA LYS A 145 22.68 -5.02 -12.22
C LYS A 145 23.49 -4.00 -11.43
N SER A 146 22.96 -2.79 -11.24
CA SER A 146 23.63 -1.70 -10.50
C SER A 146 23.42 -1.76 -8.99
N GLU A 147 22.30 -2.32 -8.52
CA GLU A 147 21.91 -2.26 -7.09
C GLU A 147 22.21 -3.57 -6.31
N LEU A 148 23.00 -4.50 -6.88
CA LEU A 148 23.26 -5.82 -6.29
C LEU A 148 23.74 -5.73 -4.84
N ARG A 149 24.70 -4.84 -4.58
CA ARG A 149 25.27 -4.67 -3.24
C ARG A 149 24.24 -4.15 -2.24
N LEU A 150 23.46 -3.15 -2.64
CA LEU A 150 22.42 -2.55 -1.80
C LEU A 150 21.33 -3.58 -1.49
N MET A 151 20.74 -4.19 -2.52
CA MET A 151 19.69 -5.20 -2.37
C MET A 151 20.17 -6.41 -1.58
N GLY A 152 21.39 -6.87 -1.85
CA GLY A 152 22.06 -7.94 -1.12
C GLY A 152 22.18 -7.66 0.37
N SER A 153 22.62 -6.45 0.73
CA SER A 153 22.75 -6.04 2.14
C SER A 153 21.41 -5.91 2.87
N ARG A 154 20.33 -5.60 2.15
CA ARG A 154 18.99 -5.40 2.75
C ARG A 154 18.18 -6.68 2.88
N PHE A 155 18.25 -7.54 1.87
CA PHE A 155 17.31 -8.64 1.67
C PHE A 155 17.99 -10.01 1.52
N GLY A 156 19.33 -10.06 1.52
CA GLY A 156 20.13 -11.27 1.33
C GLY A 156 20.71 -11.41 -0.07
N THR A 157 21.75 -12.23 -0.20
CA THR A 157 22.62 -12.29 -1.39
C THR A 157 22.10 -13.17 -2.52
N ASN A 158 21.17 -14.08 -2.24
CA ASN A 158 20.66 -14.99 -3.26
C ASN A 158 19.54 -14.34 -4.05
N LEU A 159 19.54 -14.55 -5.37
CA LEU A 159 18.53 -14.00 -6.26
C LEU A 159 17.66 -15.13 -6.82
N VAL A 160 16.35 -15.00 -6.63
CA VAL A 160 15.35 -15.90 -7.22
C VAL A 160 14.54 -15.12 -8.25
N LYS A 161 14.48 -15.64 -9.47
CA LYS A 161 13.61 -15.16 -10.54
C LYS A 161 12.30 -15.94 -10.51
N ILE A 162 11.19 -15.24 -10.57
CA ILE A 162 9.84 -15.77 -10.77
C ILE A 162 9.46 -15.52 -12.23
N SER A 163 9.17 -16.58 -12.97
CA SER A 163 8.73 -16.52 -14.38
C SER A 163 7.28 -16.99 -14.48
N GLY A 164 6.51 -16.48 -15.44
CA GLY A 164 5.08 -16.78 -15.50
C GLY A 164 4.35 -16.14 -14.32
N LEU A 165 4.68 -14.89 -13.99
CA LEU A 165 4.28 -14.23 -12.75
C LEU A 165 2.76 -14.26 -12.54
N ASN A 166 1.97 -14.04 -13.59
CA ASN A 166 0.52 -14.10 -13.48
C ASN A 166 0.01 -15.50 -13.09
N GLU A 167 0.59 -16.55 -13.67
CA GLU A 167 0.23 -17.93 -13.33
C GLU A 167 0.68 -18.30 -11.92
N PHE A 168 1.90 -17.91 -11.53
CA PHE A 168 2.40 -18.06 -10.17
C PHE A 168 1.46 -17.40 -9.16
N CYS A 169 1.08 -16.14 -9.39
CA CYS A 169 0.17 -15.40 -8.51
C CYS A 169 -1.22 -16.04 -8.47
N ARG A 170 -1.75 -16.53 -9.59
CA ARG A 170 -3.04 -17.24 -9.62
C ARG A 170 -3.01 -18.51 -8.77
N LYS A 171 -1.95 -19.33 -8.89
CA LYS A 171 -1.76 -20.54 -8.07
C LYS A 171 -1.62 -20.18 -6.60
N LEU A 172 -0.80 -19.19 -6.28
CA LEU A 172 -0.57 -18.74 -4.90
C LEU A 172 -1.86 -18.16 -4.28
N SER A 173 -2.63 -17.38 -5.03
CA SER A 173 -3.94 -16.82 -4.63
C SER A 173 -4.92 -17.93 -4.27
N ALA A 174 -5.04 -18.96 -5.12
CA ALA A 174 -5.90 -20.10 -4.86
C ALA A 174 -5.48 -20.88 -3.59
N LEU A 175 -4.17 -21.11 -3.41
CA LEU A 175 -3.63 -21.80 -2.23
C LEU A 175 -3.79 -20.99 -0.94
N LEU A 176 -3.77 -19.65 -1.01
CA LEU A 176 -4.04 -18.76 0.12
C LEU A 176 -5.53 -18.68 0.47
N GLY A 177 -6.43 -19.00 -0.46
CA GLY A 177 -7.86 -18.69 -0.32
C GLY A 177 -8.16 -17.20 -0.49
N ALA A 178 -7.34 -16.50 -1.29
CA ALA A 178 -7.59 -15.11 -1.66
C ALA A 178 -8.66 -15.02 -2.76
N GLU A 179 -9.50 -13.99 -2.69
CA GLU A 179 -10.59 -13.71 -3.64
C GLU A 179 -10.06 -13.18 -4.97
N ASP A 180 -8.98 -12.40 -4.92
CA ASP A 180 -8.35 -11.77 -6.07
C ASP A 180 -6.87 -11.48 -5.78
N PHE A 181 -6.10 -11.18 -6.81
CA PHE A 181 -4.76 -10.63 -6.67
C PHE A 181 -4.52 -9.47 -7.63
N ARG A 182 -3.68 -8.53 -7.19
CA ARG A 182 -3.25 -7.38 -8.00
C ARG A 182 -1.73 -7.34 -8.04
N ILE A 183 -1.18 -7.11 -9.22
CA ILE A 183 0.25 -6.93 -9.43
C ILE A 183 0.48 -5.51 -9.93
N ALA A 184 1.38 -4.76 -9.30
CA ALA A 184 1.79 -3.46 -9.79
C ALA A 184 3.21 -3.11 -9.34
N ASP A 185 3.87 -2.25 -10.10
CA ASP A 185 5.12 -1.63 -9.65
C ASP A 185 4.81 -0.53 -8.63
N VAL A 186 5.60 -0.48 -7.56
CA VAL A 186 5.40 0.50 -6.47
C VAL A 186 5.70 1.91 -6.98
N HIS A 187 4.78 2.82 -6.73
CA HIS A 187 4.99 4.24 -6.97
C HIS A 187 5.74 4.88 -5.79
N TYR A 188 6.83 5.58 -6.10
CA TYR A 188 7.67 6.20 -5.08
C TYR A 188 7.35 7.69 -4.94
N SER A 189 6.63 8.04 -3.87
CA SER A 189 6.28 9.42 -3.51
C SER A 189 6.20 9.58 -2.01
N ASP A 190 6.81 10.65 -1.48
CA ASP A 190 6.82 10.95 -0.05
C ASP A 190 5.45 11.42 0.46
N HIS A 191 4.57 11.90 -0.42
CA HIS A 191 3.20 12.25 -0.03
C HIS A 191 2.29 11.03 0.08
N LYS A 192 2.62 9.90 -0.58
CA LYS A 192 1.76 8.71 -0.72
C LYS A 192 0.31 9.11 -1.00
N MET A 193 0.08 9.89 -2.07
CA MET A 193 -1.20 10.52 -2.36
C MET A 193 -1.77 10.07 -3.70
N LEU A 194 -3.04 9.64 -3.69
CA LEU A 194 -3.85 9.32 -4.87
C LEU A 194 -4.92 10.39 -5.08
N CYS A 195 -4.93 11.06 -6.22
CA CYS A 195 -5.95 12.03 -6.61
C CYS A 195 -6.81 11.46 -7.74
N LEU A 196 -8.13 11.48 -7.58
CA LEU A 196 -9.10 10.97 -8.55
C LEU A 196 -10.18 12.02 -8.82
N GLU A 197 -10.58 12.15 -10.08
CA GLU A 197 -11.82 12.85 -10.44
C GLU A 197 -12.99 11.91 -10.15
N HIS A 198 -13.86 12.26 -9.19
CA HIS A 198 -14.95 11.40 -8.74
C HIS A 198 -16.06 12.21 -8.05
N PRO A 199 -17.36 11.94 -8.33
CA PRO A 199 -18.50 12.65 -7.72
C PRO A 199 -18.58 12.51 -6.19
N ALA A 200 -17.89 11.54 -5.61
CA ALA A 200 -17.77 11.41 -4.16
C ALA A 200 -17.22 12.69 -3.48
N ALA A 201 -16.50 13.56 -4.21
CA ALA A 201 -16.03 14.82 -3.66
C ALA A 201 -17.20 15.71 -3.18
N SER A 202 -18.18 15.99 -4.04
CA SER A 202 -19.37 16.78 -3.68
C SER A 202 -20.32 16.01 -2.77
N GLU A 203 -20.45 14.69 -2.93
CA GLU A 203 -21.33 13.90 -2.07
C GLU A 203 -20.84 13.79 -0.62
N ILE A 204 -19.53 13.57 -0.39
CA ILE A 204 -18.96 13.60 0.96
C ILE A 204 -19.14 14.98 1.56
N ARG A 205 -18.88 16.04 0.78
CA ARG A 205 -19.11 17.41 1.23
C ARG A 205 -20.57 17.62 1.64
N ALA A 206 -21.54 17.09 0.91
CA ALA A 206 -22.97 17.19 1.23
C ALA A 206 -23.30 16.55 2.59
N VAL A 207 -22.78 15.34 2.87
CA VAL A 207 -22.92 14.67 4.18
C VAL A 207 -22.39 15.55 5.31
N LEU A 208 -21.27 16.23 5.09
CA LEU A 208 -20.69 17.13 6.10
C LEU A 208 -21.50 18.42 6.32
N LYS A 209 -22.28 18.88 5.33
CA LYS A 209 -23.14 20.08 5.48
C LYS A 209 -24.32 19.86 6.41
N GLU A 210 -24.81 18.62 6.52
CA GLU A 210 -25.94 18.27 7.39
C GLU A 210 -25.67 18.64 8.86
N ASN A 211 -24.40 18.70 9.25
CA ASN A 211 -23.95 19.11 10.59
C ASN A 211 -23.38 20.55 10.65
N SER A 212 -23.82 21.45 9.75
CA SER A 212 -23.44 22.86 9.73
C SER A 212 -21.92 23.13 9.66
N TYR A 213 -21.14 22.20 9.07
CA TYR A 213 -19.67 22.26 9.08
C TYR A 213 -19.05 22.37 10.49
N GLY A 214 -19.73 21.82 11.50
CA GLY A 214 -19.18 21.67 12.84
C GLY A 214 -17.92 20.80 12.87
N ALA A 215 -17.32 20.67 14.05
CA ALA A 215 -16.17 19.78 14.24
C ALA A 215 -16.49 18.36 13.74
N LEU A 216 -15.55 17.77 12.98
CA LEU A 216 -15.62 16.37 12.60
C LEU A 216 -15.78 15.52 13.87
N ASN A 217 -16.78 14.64 13.87
CA ASN A 217 -17.03 13.70 14.95
C ASN A 217 -17.14 12.28 14.39
N ASP A 218 -17.08 11.29 15.28
CA ASP A 218 -17.08 9.88 14.89
C ASP A 218 -18.37 9.47 14.15
N GLU A 219 -19.52 10.07 14.48
CA GLU A 219 -20.80 9.78 13.82
C GLU A 219 -20.77 10.19 12.34
N LEU A 220 -20.26 11.39 12.03
CA LEU A 220 -20.09 11.87 10.66
C LEU A 220 -19.10 11.03 9.87
N LEU A 221 -17.96 10.73 10.48
CA LEU A 221 -16.93 9.89 9.86
C LEU A 221 -17.48 8.48 9.59
N LEU A 222 -18.29 7.93 10.48
CA LEU A 222 -18.96 6.65 10.28
C LEU A 222 -19.97 6.71 9.12
N LYS A 223 -20.81 7.76 9.04
CA LYS A 223 -21.74 7.95 7.91
C LYS A 223 -21.02 8.03 6.56
N VAL A 224 -19.91 8.78 6.51
CA VAL A 224 -19.06 8.86 5.31
C VAL A 224 -18.47 7.49 4.99
N ALA A 225 -17.89 6.82 5.99
CA ALA A 225 -17.26 5.52 5.82
C ALA A 225 -18.25 4.46 5.33
N GLU A 226 -19.44 4.35 5.92
CA GLU A 226 -20.48 3.39 5.54
C GLU A 226 -20.99 3.64 4.11
N LYS A 227 -21.29 4.90 3.78
CA LYS A 227 -21.81 5.26 2.46
C LYS A 227 -20.79 5.00 1.34
N PHE A 228 -19.51 5.28 1.59
CA PHE A 228 -18.45 5.22 0.58
C PHE A 228 -17.49 4.05 0.79
N PHE A 229 -17.84 3.06 1.61
CA PHE A 229 -16.91 2.03 2.06
C PHE A 229 -16.16 1.31 0.93
N PRO A 230 -16.82 0.81 -0.14
CA PRO A 230 -16.11 0.12 -1.21
C PRO A 230 -15.09 1.02 -1.91
N LEU A 231 -15.46 2.27 -2.20
CA LEU A 231 -14.58 3.25 -2.83
C LEU A 231 -13.39 3.62 -1.92
N LEU A 232 -13.65 3.91 -0.65
CA LEU A 232 -12.62 4.28 0.32
C LEU A 232 -11.66 3.13 0.56
N ARG A 233 -12.16 1.89 0.67
CA ARG A 233 -11.32 0.69 0.80
C ARG A 233 -10.46 0.49 -0.43
N ASP A 234 -11.03 0.51 -1.63
CA ASP A 234 -10.28 0.22 -2.85
C ASP A 234 -9.20 1.28 -3.12
N THR A 235 -9.49 2.55 -2.82
CA THR A 235 -8.51 3.65 -2.94
C THR A 235 -7.47 3.64 -1.82
N ALA A 236 -7.87 3.33 -0.58
CA ALA A 236 -6.94 3.12 0.53
C ALA A 236 -5.99 1.97 0.20
N ASP A 237 -6.49 0.79 -0.16
CA ASP A 237 -5.66 -0.36 -0.53
C ASP A 237 -4.69 -0.01 -1.64
N ALA A 238 -5.14 0.71 -2.67
CA ALA A 238 -4.27 1.14 -3.76
C ALA A 238 -3.10 2.03 -3.30
N VAL A 239 -3.39 3.10 -2.55
CA VAL A 239 -2.35 4.05 -2.13
C VAL A 239 -1.46 3.46 -1.03
N THR A 240 -2.03 2.68 -0.13
CA THR A 240 -1.34 2.14 1.04
C THR A 240 -0.50 0.91 0.72
N THR A 241 -0.93 0.13 -0.27
CA THR A 241 -0.20 -1.05 -0.75
C THR A 241 0.79 -0.68 -1.84
N PHE A 242 0.45 0.15 -2.83
CA PHE A 242 1.31 0.34 -4.00
C PHE A 242 2.10 1.64 -4.01
N CYS A 243 2.19 2.35 -2.87
CA CYS A 243 3.01 3.55 -2.75
C CYS A 243 3.99 3.46 -1.60
N LYS A 244 5.20 3.97 -1.82
CA LYS A 244 6.25 4.07 -0.80
C LYS A 244 6.97 5.41 -0.85
N PRO A 245 7.60 5.85 0.25
CA PRO A 245 8.49 7.01 0.24
C PRO A 245 9.64 6.88 -0.78
N ARG A 246 10.12 8.00 -1.33
CA ARG A 246 11.14 8.01 -2.40
C ARG A 246 12.48 7.43 -2.00
N ARG A 247 12.81 7.45 -0.70
CA ARG A 247 14.03 6.83 -0.16
C ARG A 247 14.14 5.34 -0.47
N PHE A 248 13.02 4.67 -0.77
CA PHE A 248 12.99 3.26 -1.16
C PHE A 248 13.07 3.05 -2.68
N GLY A 249 13.14 4.11 -3.49
CA GLY A 249 13.03 4.06 -4.95
C GLY A 249 14.04 3.16 -5.68
N LEU A 250 15.20 2.93 -5.06
CA LEU A 250 16.23 2.02 -5.62
C LEU A 250 15.78 0.55 -5.60
N GLU A 251 14.82 0.18 -4.75
CA GLU A 251 14.30 -1.18 -4.65
C GLU A 251 13.54 -1.60 -5.92
N ARG A 252 12.96 -0.63 -6.64
CA ARG A 252 12.20 -0.84 -7.89
C ARG A 252 11.17 -1.97 -7.74
N GLU A 253 10.55 -1.98 -6.57
CA GLU A 253 9.64 -3.00 -6.11
C GLU A 253 8.46 -3.21 -7.08
N ARG A 254 8.21 -4.48 -7.38
CA ARG A 254 6.97 -5.02 -7.91
C ARG A 254 6.24 -5.69 -6.77
N ARG A 255 5.05 -5.23 -6.47
CA ARG A 255 4.26 -5.73 -5.36
C ARG A 255 3.08 -6.53 -5.87
N ILE A 256 2.80 -7.63 -5.19
CA ILE A 256 1.59 -8.41 -5.37
C ILE A 256 0.76 -8.29 -4.10
N SER A 257 -0.50 -7.91 -4.24
CA SER A 257 -1.50 -7.93 -3.17
C SER A 257 -2.46 -9.07 -3.41
N PHE A 258 -2.76 -9.86 -2.37
CA PHE A 258 -3.73 -10.93 -2.37
C PHE A 258 -4.90 -10.53 -1.46
N ALA A 259 -6.05 -10.23 -2.06
CA ALA A 259 -7.22 -9.76 -1.34
C ALA A 259 -7.91 -10.94 -0.64
N MET A 260 -7.97 -10.88 0.69
CA MET A 260 -8.57 -11.89 1.54
C MET A 260 -10.05 -11.57 1.78
N PRO A 261 -10.89 -12.59 2.07
CA PRO A 261 -12.32 -12.37 2.36
C PRO A 261 -12.58 -11.59 3.65
N ARG A 262 -11.58 -11.48 4.53
CA ARG A 262 -11.62 -10.75 5.80
C ARG A 262 -10.27 -10.15 6.13
N ASP A 263 -10.22 -9.26 7.12
CA ASP A 263 -8.97 -8.76 7.68
C ASP A 263 -8.03 -9.90 8.08
N VAL A 264 -6.76 -9.71 7.74
CA VAL A 264 -5.66 -10.61 8.06
C VAL A 264 -5.24 -10.37 9.51
N ILE A 265 -5.43 -11.38 10.37
CA ILE A 265 -5.04 -11.33 11.78
C ILE A 265 -3.57 -11.77 11.94
N ASP A 266 -3.19 -12.84 11.24
CA ASP A 266 -1.82 -13.34 11.28
C ASP A 266 -0.93 -12.51 10.35
N PRO A 267 0.17 -11.92 10.83
CA PRO A 267 1.01 -11.05 10.02
C PRO A 267 1.72 -11.78 8.86
N THR A 268 1.62 -13.11 8.83
CA THR A 268 2.30 -13.99 7.86
C THR A 268 1.45 -15.18 7.50
N ALA A 269 1.49 -15.58 6.24
CA ALA A 269 1.06 -16.90 5.80
C ALA A 269 2.20 -17.60 5.04
N ILE A 270 2.36 -18.89 5.27
CA ILE A 270 3.30 -19.74 4.55
C ILE A 270 2.49 -20.73 3.72
N VAL A 271 2.59 -20.61 2.41
CA VAL A 271 2.02 -21.58 1.46
C VAL A 271 3.08 -22.60 1.10
N LYS A 272 2.75 -23.88 1.20
CA LYS A 272 3.64 -24.99 0.86
C LYS A 272 3.11 -25.74 -0.36
N SER A 273 3.74 -25.55 -1.51
CA SER A 273 3.42 -26.29 -2.73
C SER A 273 4.63 -26.42 -3.65
N LYS A 274 4.95 -27.66 -4.03
CA LYS A 274 6.02 -27.92 -5.00
C LYS A 274 5.67 -27.43 -6.40
N ASP A 275 4.39 -27.27 -6.73
CA ASP A 275 3.95 -26.81 -8.05
C ASP A 275 4.42 -25.38 -8.33
N LEU A 276 4.61 -24.58 -7.27
CA LEU A 276 5.13 -23.22 -7.36
C LEU A 276 6.62 -23.19 -7.79
N LEU A 277 7.37 -24.27 -7.57
CA LEU A 277 8.79 -24.35 -7.92
C LEU A 277 9.04 -24.26 -9.43
N SER A 278 8.07 -24.69 -10.24
CA SER A 278 8.16 -24.61 -11.71
C SER A 278 8.27 -23.17 -12.22
N HIS A 279 7.89 -22.19 -11.39
CA HIS A 279 8.02 -20.77 -11.69
C HIS A 279 9.31 -20.14 -11.16
N LEU A 280 10.09 -20.86 -10.34
CA LEU A 280 11.27 -20.32 -9.67
C LEU A 280 12.56 -20.74 -10.37
N THR A 281 13.41 -19.76 -10.66
CA THR A 281 14.78 -19.97 -11.10
C THR A 281 15.73 -19.36 -10.08
N PHE A 282 16.57 -20.19 -9.47
CA PHE A 282 17.62 -19.75 -8.54
C PHE A 282 18.82 -19.29 -9.36
N VAL A 283 19.10 -17.99 -9.33
CA VAL A 283 20.19 -17.37 -10.09
C VAL A 283 21.48 -17.53 -9.30
N ALA A 284 22.48 -18.12 -9.93
CA ALA A 284 23.83 -18.28 -9.39
C ALA A 284 24.64 -16.99 -9.45
#